data_AF-A0A836W624-F1
#
_entry.id   AF-A0A836W624-F1
#
_cell.length_a   1.000
_cell.length_b   1.000
_cell.length_c   1.000
_cell.angle_alpha   90.00
_cell.angle_beta   90.00
_cell.angle_gamma   90.00
#
_symmetry.space_group_name_H-M   'P 1'
#
loop_
_entity.id
_entity.type
_entity.pdbx_description
1 polymer ?
#
loop_
_entity_poly.entity_id
_entity_poly.type
_entity_poly.pdbx_seq_one_letter_code
_entity_poly.pdbx_strand_id
1 'polypeptide(L)'
;MAVLELDPSRLREDEVVALVQEMDPHSLNPIRLMILSYAAQLFKGRAYLIGIKPYRIEFSGGLSKDIRKALPQALEELRRILAKLGANMKADINCVINWVDRNCDKPLLD
;
A
#
# COMPACT_ATOMS: atom_id res chain seq x y z
N MET A 1 -0.99 8.08 -8.21
CA MET A 1 -0.92 6.70 -7.68
C MET A 1 0.37 6.08 -8.18
N ALA A 2 0.98 5.21 -7.39
CA ALA A 2 2.16 4.44 -7.79
C ALA A 2 1.97 2.97 -7.37
N VAL A 3 2.46 2.05 -8.19
CA VAL A 3 2.55 0.63 -7.86
C VAL A 3 4.01 0.25 -7.89
N LEU A 4 4.51 -0.32 -6.80
CA LEU A 4 5.86 -0.85 -6.69
C LEU A 4 5.76 -2.37 -6.53
N GLU A 5 6.30 -3.11 -7.49
CA GLU A 5 6.57 -4.54 -7.33
C GLU A 5 8.00 -4.68 -6.80
N LEU A 6 8.15 -5.45 -5.72
CA LEU A 6 9.46 -5.76 -5.17
C LEU A 6 9.62 -7.28 -5.05
N ASP A 7 10.75 -7.77 -5.56
CA ASP A 7 11.18 -9.16 -5.45
C ASP A 7 12.48 -9.22 -4.65
N PRO A 8 12.43 -9.49 -3.34
CA PRO A 8 13.62 -9.55 -2.50
C PRO A 8 14.63 -10.60 -2.95
N SER A 9 14.19 -11.65 -3.67
CA SER A 9 15.09 -12.69 -4.19
C SER A 9 16.00 -12.21 -5.32
N ARG A 10 15.71 -11.03 -5.89
CA ARG A 10 16.47 -10.40 -6.97
C ARG A 10 17.30 -9.21 -6.52
N LEU A 11 17.21 -8.83 -5.24
CA LEU A 11 17.99 -7.73 -4.69
C LEU A 11 19.40 -8.22 -4.34
N ARG A 12 20.38 -7.41 -4.67
CA ARG A 12 21.75 -7.61 -4.19
C ARG A 12 21.86 -7.15 -2.74
N GLU A 13 22.86 -7.66 -2.02
CA GLU A 13 23.05 -7.34 -0.60
C GLU A 13 23.24 -5.82 -0.36
N ASP A 14 23.94 -5.12 -1.26
CA ASP A 14 24.13 -3.67 -1.20
C ASP A 14 22.81 -2.90 -1.35
N GLU A 15 21.90 -3.38 -2.21
CA GLU A 15 20.57 -2.78 -2.42
C GLU A 15 19.67 -3.00 -1.20
N VAL A 16 19.75 -4.17 -0.56
CA VAL A 16 19.04 -4.46 0.68
C VAL A 16 19.51 -3.53 1.80
N VAL A 17 20.83 -3.35 1.95
CA VAL A 17 21.41 -2.46 2.96
C VAL A 17 20.98 -1.00 2.72
N ALA A 18 21.03 -0.52 1.48
CA ALA A 18 20.59 0.84 1.13
C ALA A 18 19.11 1.09 1.50
N LEU A 19 18.22 0.15 1.15
CA LEU A 19 16.79 0.24 1.45
C LEU A 19 16.48 0.19 2.96
N VAL A 20 17.38 -0.38 3.77
CA VAL A 20 17.25 -0.43 5.23
C VAL A 20 17.89 0.79 5.90
N GLN A 21 18.96 1.36 5.32
CA GLN A 21 19.76 2.44 5.91
C GLN A 21 19.27 3.85 5.56
N GLU A 22 18.68 4.08 4.38
CA GLU A 22 18.28 5.44 3.92
C GLU A 22 17.09 6.06 4.69
N MET A 23 16.55 5.40 5.72
CA MET A 23 15.30 5.81 6.36
C MET A 23 15.36 5.77 7.89
N ASP A 24 14.78 6.81 8.51
CA ASP A 24 14.70 6.99 9.97
C ASP A 24 14.33 5.68 10.70
N PRO A 25 15.14 5.21 11.66
CA PRO A 25 14.91 3.97 12.41
C PRO A 25 13.62 3.95 13.25
N HIS A 26 13.01 5.10 13.52
CA HIS A 26 11.70 5.20 14.16
C HIS A 26 10.54 5.12 13.17
N SER A 27 10.83 5.17 11.86
CA SER A 27 9.85 5.05 10.79
C SER A 27 9.97 3.67 10.13
N LEU A 28 9.19 2.69 10.62
CA LEU A 28 9.07 1.42 9.93
C LEU A 28 8.15 1.62 8.71
N ASN A 29 8.74 1.81 7.53
CA ASN A 29 7.96 1.85 6.29
C ASN A 29 7.61 0.41 5.82
N PRO A 30 6.55 0.23 4.99
CA PRO A 30 6.13 -1.09 4.52
C PRO A 30 7.21 -1.85 3.73
N ILE A 31 8.11 -1.14 3.04
CA ILE A 31 9.22 -1.74 2.29
C ILE A 31 10.20 -2.43 3.25
N ARG A 32 10.60 -1.76 4.34
CA ARG A 32 11.50 -2.29 5.36
C ARG A 32 10.88 -3.48 6.08
N LEU A 33 9.59 -3.39 6.46
CA LEU A 33 8.89 -4.51 7.06
C LEU A 33 8.96 -5.76 6.17
N MET A 34 8.76 -5.58 4.87
CA MET A 34 8.79 -6.68 3.91
C MET A 34 10.21 -7.24 3.72
N ILE A 35 11.25 -6.38 3.62
CA ILE A 35 12.66 -6.83 3.52
C ILE A 35 13.05 -7.62 4.78
N LEU A 36 12.73 -7.08 5.96
CA LEU A 36 13.01 -7.75 7.23
C LEU A 36 12.26 -9.07 7.37
N SER A 37 10.99 -9.12 6.94
CA SER A 37 10.20 -10.35 6.94
C SER A 37 10.77 -11.42 6.01
N TYR A 38 11.29 -11.02 4.85
CA TYR A 38 11.98 -11.92 3.93
C TYR A 38 13.29 -12.44 4.54
N ALA A 39 14.13 -11.56 5.08
CA ALA A 39 15.39 -11.93 5.72
C ALA A 39 15.19 -12.85 6.94
N ALA A 40 14.13 -12.60 7.72
CA ALA A 40 13.72 -13.45 8.84
C ALA A 40 13.03 -14.76 8.41
N GLN A 41 12.91 -15.02 7.10
CA GLN A 41 12.25 -16.19 6.52
C GLN A 41 10.77 -16.34 6.90
N LEU A 42 10.13 -15.27 7.36
CA LEU A 42 8.70 -15.22 7.71
C LEU A 42 7.80 -15.15 6.47
N PHE A 43 8.37 -14.69 5.35
CA PHE A 43 7.69 -14.59 4.06
C PHE A 43 8.66 -14.99 2.95
N LYS A 44 8.12 -15.62 1.90
CA LYS A 44 8.84 -15.91 0.65
C LYS A 44 7.99 -15.44 -0.52
N GLY A 45 8.61 -14.75 -1.47
CA GLY A 45 7.96 -14.33 -2.72
C GLY A 45 8.08 -12.84 -3.00
N ARG A 46 7.13 -12.31 -3.76
CA ARG A 46 7.08 -10.92 -4.23
C ARG A 46 6.05 -10.11 -3.46
N ALA A 47 6.35 -8.83 -3.24
CA ALA A 47 5.44 -7.89 -2.63
C ALA A 47 5.00 -6.82 -3.62
N TYR A 48 3.73 -6.43 -3.54
CA TYR A 48 3.17 -5.33 -4.31
C TYR A 48 2.71 -4.25 -3.35
N LEU A 49 3.21 -3.02 -3.54
CA LEU A 49 2.80 -1.85 -2.77
C LEU A 49 2.02 -0.91 -3.69
N ILE A 50 0.75 -0.66 -3.35
CA ILE A 50 -0.11 0.30 -4.05
C ILE A 50 -0.20 1.56 -3.20
N GLY A 51 0.45 2.64 -3.65
CA GLY A 51 0.49 3.92 -2.97
C GLY A 51 -0.43 4.96 -3.61
N ILE A 52 -1.27 5.59 -2.79
CA ILE A 52 -2.03 6.79 -3.17
C ILE A 52 -1.35 8.00 -2.53
N LYS A 53 -0.83 8.92 -3.34
CA LYS A 53 -0.15 10.13 -2.85
C LYS A 53 -1.19 11.06 -2.21
N PRO A 54 -1.04 11.47 -0.93
CA PRO A 54 -1.93 12.43 -0.32
C PRO A 54 -1.73 13.83 -0.92
N TYR A 55 -2.83 14.58 -1.03
CA TYR A 55 -2.79 15.98 -1.49
C TYR A 55 -2.62 16.96 -0.33
N ARG A 56 -3.30 16.71 0.80
CA ARG A 56 -3.15 17.45 2.06
C ARG A 56 -3.35 16.50 3.24
N ILE A 57 -2.48 16.62 4.25
CA ILE A 57 -2.65 15.98 5.55
C ILE A 57 -3.07 17.11 6.49
N GLU A 58 -4.37 17.40 6.55
CA GLU A 58 -4.92 18.40 7.48
C GLU A 58 -5.31 17.68 8.78
N PHE A 59 -4.97 18.27 9.93
CA PHE A 59 -5.46 17.82 11.23
C PHE A 59 -6.95 18.20 11.30
N SER A 60 -7.83 17.20 11.39
CA SER A 60 -9.28 17.26 11.23
C SER A 60 -9.76 17.28 9.78
N GLY A 61 -10.40 16.18 9.38
CA GLY A 61 -10.90 15.94 8.04
C GLY A 61 -10.85 14.46 7.68
N GLY A 62 -11.91 13.97 7.06
CA GLY A 62 -11.93 12.63 6.46
C GLY A 62 -11.04 12.55 5.21
N LEU A 63 -11.23 11.50 4.41
CA LEU A 63 -10.49 11.35 3.15
C LEU A 63 -10.75 12.53 2.20
N SER A 64 -9.68 13.13 1.69
CA SER A 64 -9.79 14.21 0.71
C SER A 64 -10.50 13.73 -0.56
N LYS A 65 -11.12 14.67 -1.29
CA LYS A 65 -11.77 14.39 -2.59
C LYS A 65 -10.81 13.74 -3.58
N ASP A 66 -9.52 14.08 -3.53
CA ASP A 66 -8.51 13.51 -4.42
C ASP A 66 -8.20 12.06 -4.08
N ILE A 67 -8.15 11.69 -2.80
CA ILE A 67 -8.02 10.28 -2.38
C ILE A 67 -9.25 9.49 -2.82
N ARG A 68 -10.46 10.04 -2.63
CA ARG A 68 -11.71 9.39 -3.08
C ARG A 68 -11.73 9.14 -4.58
N LYS A 69 -11.24 10.08 -5.38
CA LYS A 69 -11.09 9.92 -6.83
C LYS A 69 -10.04 8.87 -7.22
N ALA A 70 -8.99 8.72 -6.43
CA ALA A 70 -7.92 7.76 -6.69
C ALA A 70 -8.24 6.32 -6.23
N LEU A 71 -9.15 6.16 -5.27
CA LEU A 71 -9.50 4.87 -4.69
C LEU A 71 -10.02 3.84 -5.73
N PRO A 72 -10.95 4.18 -6.64
CA PRO A 72 -11.39 3.23 -7.67
C PRO A 72 -10.25 2.71 -8.53
N GLN A 73 -9.30 3.60 -8.89
CA GLN A 73 -8.13 3.22 -9.68
C GLN A 73 -7.20 2.28 -8.91
N ALA A 74 -7.00 2.53 -7.61
CA ALA A 74 -6.18 1.66 -6.76
C ALA A 74 -6.78 0.26 -6.59
N LEU A 75 -8.11 0.17 -6.42
CA LEU A 75 -8.83 -1.11 -6.33
C LEU A 75 -8.79 -1.88 -7.64
N GLU A 76 -8.88 -1.18 -8.77
CA GLU A 76 -8.77 -1.79 -10.09
C GLU A 76 -7.33 -2.31 -10.36
N GLU A 77 -6.30 -1.58 -9.93
CA GLU A 77 -4.92 -2.08 -9.99
C GLU A 77 -4.71 -3.30 -9.09
N LEU A 78 -5.28 -3.31 -7.88
CA LEU A 78 -5.25 -4.49 -7.01
C LEU A 78 -5.89 -5.70 -7.72
N ARG A 79 -7.06 -5.50 -8.35
CA ARG A 79 -7.76 -6.54 -9.10
C ARG A 79 -6.89 -7.09 -10.25
N ARG A 80 -6.20 -6.21 -10.97
CA ARG A 80 -5.27 -6.59 -12.06
C ARG A 80 -4.07 -7.37 -11.54
N ILE A 81 -3.48 -6.95 -10.43
CA ILE A 81 -2.35 -7.65 -9.79
C ILE A 81 -2.79 -9.05 -9.36
N LEU A 82 -3.93 -9.17 -8.68
CA LEU A 82 -4.48 -10.47 -8.27
C LEU A 82 -4.70 -11.38 -9.49
N ALA A 83 -5.32 -10.87 -10.55
CA ALA A 83 -5.55 -11.65 -11.78
C ALA A 83 -4.24 -12.15 -12.41
N LYS A 84 -3.20 -11.31 -12.46
CA LYS A 84 -1.86 -11.71 -12.93
C LYS A 84 -1.23 -12.83 -12.09
N LEU A 85 -1.58 -12.90 -10.81
CA LEU A 85 -1.12 -13.92 -9.87
C LEU A 85 -2.03 -15.17 -9.85
N GLY A 86 -3.03 -15.24 -10.73
CA GLY A 86 -4.01 -16.33 -10.76
C GLY A 86 -5.02 -16.31 -9.61
N ALA A 87 -5.13 -15.18 -8.92
CA ALA A 87 -6.09 -14.95 -7.84
C ALA A 87 -7.23 -14.03 -8.30
N ASN A 88 -8.36 -14.12 -7.61
CA ASN A 88 -9.51 -13.25 -7.85
C ASN A 88 -9.81 -12.41 -6.61
N MET A 89 -10.12 -11.14 -6.83
CA MET A 89 -10.62 -10.28 -5.77
C MET A 89 -12.02 -10.72 -5.37
N LYS A 90 -12.20 -11.13 -4.11
CA LYS A 90 -13.51 -11.51 -3.57
C LYS A 90 -14.38 -10.32 -3.15
N ALA A 91 -13.77 -9.15 -3.01
CA ALA A 91 -14.47 -7.92 -2.63
C ALA A 91 -15.06 -7.24 -3.87
N ASP A 92 -16.31 -6.80 -3.77
CA ASP A 92 -16.93 -5.93 -4.76
C ASP A 92 -16.38 -4.49 -4.62
N ILE A 93 -15.91 -3.92 -5.72
CA ILE A 93 -15.28 -2.59 -5.74
C ILE A 93 -16.26 -1.51 -5.27
N ASN A 94 -17.51 -1.56 -5.73
CA ASN A 94 -18.51 -0.55 -5.38
C ASN A 94 -18.89 -0.64 -3.90
N CYS A 95 -18.95 -1.86 -3.34
CA CYS A 95 -19.17 -2.09 -1.93
C CYS A 95 -18.05 -1.46 -1.09
N VAL A 96 -16.78 -1.65 -1.47
CA VAL A 96 -15.63 -1.04 -0.78
C VAL A 96 -15.69 0.49 -0.87
N ILE A 97 -15.95 1.05 -2.05
CA ILE A 97 -16.06 2.51 -2.24
C ILE A 97 -17.19 3.07 -1.36
N ASN A 98 -18.38 2.47 -1.42
CA ASN A 98 -19.53 2.90 -0.60
C ASN A 98 -19.24 2.82 0.90
N TRP A 99 -18.51 1.79 1.34
CA TRP A 99 -18.10 1.65 2.74
C TRP A 99 -17.14 2.77 3.14
N VAL A 100 -16.12 3.04 2.33
CA VAL A 100 -15.16 4.11 2.57
C VAL A 100 -15.89 5.47 2.60
N ASP A 101 -16.81 5.70 1.67
CA ASP A 101 -17.52 6.97 1.61
C ASP A 101 -18.36 7.24 2.86
N ARG A 102 -18.98 6.21 3.43
CA ARG A 102 -19.81 6.30 4.63
C ARG A 102 -19.03 6.41 5.94
N ASN A 103 -17.85 5.82 6.01
CA ASN A 103 -17.13 5.63 7.27
C ASN A 103 -15.87 6.49 7.40
N CYS A 104 -15.30 6.96 6.30
CA CYS A 104 -14.03 7.69 6.30
C CYS A 104 -14.20 9.21 6.10
N ASP A 105 -15.41 9.74 6.25
CA ASP A 105 -15.71 11.18 6.12
C ASP A 105 -15.76 11.92 7.46
N LYS A 106 -15.81 11.21 8.60
CA LYS A 106 -15.92 11.83 9.91
C LYS A 106 -14.55 12.21 10.48
N PRO A 107 -14.38 13.41 11.06
CA PRO A 107 -13.21 13.72 11.85
C PRO A 107 -13.10 12.73 13.02
N LEU A 108 -11.87 12.34 13.36
CA LEU A 108 -11.58 11.37 14.44
C LEU A 108 -11.86 11.91 15.86
N LEU A 109 -12.25 13.17 15.97
CA LEU A 109 -12.56 13.85 17.22
C LEU A 109 -13.86 14.64 17.02
N ASP A 110 -14.89 14.29 17.77
CA ASP A 110 -16.04 15.15 18.06
C ASP A 110 -15.65 16.19 19.12
#